data_AF-A0A966KU94-F1
#
_entry.id   AF-A0A966KU94-F1
#
_cell.length_a   1.000
_cell.length_b   1.000
_cell.length_c   1.000
_cell.angle_alpha   90.00
_cell.angle_beta   90.00
_cell.angle_gamma   90.00
#
_symmetry.space_group_name_H-M   'P 1'
#
loop_
_entity.id
_entity.type
_entity.pdbx_description
1 polymer ?
#
loop_
_entity_poly.entity_id
_entity_poly.type
_entity_poly.pdbx_seq_one_letter_code
_entity_poly.pdbx_strand_id
1 'polypeptide(L)'
;AVAQRVGQDADIVRTQLTEAGHIGALRIDIAKRKALDWLTETVEIVDESGAVIAFDQLALDEDDDFISDIIESDSADGALADAPAPTEEG
;
A
#
# COMPACT_ATOMS: atom_id res chain seq x y z
N ALA A 1 -14.90 -9.99 3.68
CA ALA A 1 -13.91 -10.56 2.72
C ALA A 1 -14.34 -10.30 1.27
N VAL A 2 -13.47 -10.38 0.25
CA VAL A 2 -13.75 -10.02 -1.16
C VAL A 2 -15.06 -10.64 -1.67
N ALA A 3 -15.29 -11.93 -1.43
CA ALA A 3 -16.51 -12.64 -1.82
C ALA A 3 -17.80 -12.03 -1.23
N GLN A 4 -17.74 -11.60 0.02
CA GLN A 4 -18.84 -10.93 0.72
C GLN A 4 -19.12 -9.53 0.17
N ARG A 5 -18.09 -8.85 -0.36
CA ARG A 5 -18.21 -7.53 -1.03
C ARG A 5 -18.86 -7.64 -2.40
N VAL A 6 -18.60 -8.73 -3.13
CA VAL A 6 -19.17 -8.97 -4.46
C VAL A 6 -20.45 -9.82 -4.43
N GLY A 7 -20.89 -10.25 -3.24
CA GLY A 7 -22.11 -11.05 -3.08
C GLY A 7 -22.06 -12.43 -3.74
N GLN A 8 -20.86 -12.98 -3.95
CA GLN A 8 -20.64 -14.28 -4.59
C GLN A 8 -20.06 -15.29 -3.62
N ASP A 9 -20.23 -16.57 -3.95
CA ASP A 9 -19.61 -17.65 -3.20
C ASP A 9 -18.07 -17.55 -3.24
N ALA A 10 -17.42 -17.93 -2.15
CA ALA A 10 -15.97 -17.79 -1.99
C ALA A 10 -15.18 -18.65 -2.99
N ASP A 11 -15.68 -19.82 -3.36
CA ASP A 11 -15.01 -20.72 -4.31
C ASP A 11 -15.12 -20.18 -5.73
N ILE A 12 -16.27 -19.59 -6.08
CA ILE A 12 -16.49 -18.91 -7.36
C ILE A 12 -15.49 -17.75 -7.51
N VAL A 13 -15.37 -16.91 -6.49
CA VAL A 13 -14.47 -15.73 -6.51
C VAL A 13 -13.01 -16.15 -6.55
N ARG A 14 -12.65 -17.25 -5.88
CA ARG A 14 -11.29 -17.80 -5.92
C ARG A 14 -10.93 -18.28 -7.32
N THR A 15 -11.83 -18.99 -7.99
CA THR A 15 -11.63 -19.46 -9.36
C THR A 15 -11.44 -18.27 -10.30
N GLN A 16 -12.32 -17.27 -10.25
CA GLN A 16 -12.20 -16.07 -11.09
C GLN A 16 -10.89 -15.31 -10.88
N LEU A 17 -10.46 -15.13 -9.62
CA LEU A 17 -9.19 -14.46 -9.32
C LEU A 17 -7.97 -15.29 -9.75
N THR A 18 -8.09 -16.62 -9.76
CA THR A 18 -7.03 -17.53 -10.21
C THR A 18 -6.91 -17.46 -11.72
N GLU A 19 -8.04 -17.55 -12.44
CA GLU A 19 -8.10 -17.44 -13.90
C GLU A 19 -7.64 -16.06 -14.39
N ALA A 20 -7.96 -14.99 -13.65
CA ALA A 20 -7.47 -13.64 -13.93
C ALA A 20 -5.99 -13.43 -13.52
N GLY A 21 -5.33 -14.40 -12.88
CA GLY A 21 -3.94 -14.26 -12.40
C GLY A 21 -3.75 -13.31 -11.20
N HIS A 22 -4.83 -12.81 -10.59
CA HIS A 22 -4.81 -11.79 -9.54
C HIS A 22 -4.53 -12.33 -8.13
N ILE A 23 -4.53 -13.66 -7.93
CA ILE A 23 -4.28 -14.28 -6.62
C ILE A 23 -2.91 -13.90 -6.04
N GLY A 24 -1.87 -13.74 -6.88
CA GLY A 24 -0.53 -13.35 -6.42
C GLY A 24 -0.54 -11.96 -5.78
N ALA A 25 -1.08 -10.97 -6.48
CA ALA A 25 -1.18 -9.59 -5.99
C ALA A 25 -2.04 -9.50 -4.72
N LEU A 26 -3.16 -10.21 -4.66
CA LEU A 26 -4.03 -10.24 -3.48
C LEU A 26 -3.32 -10.83 -2.25
N ARG A 27 -2.52 -11.89 -2.43
CA ARG A 27 -1.73 -12.47 -1.33
C ARG A 27 -0.70 -11.48 -0.80
N ILE A 28 -0.04 -10.75 -1.69
CA ILE A 28 0.94 -9.72 -1.31
C ILE A 28 0.25 -8.59 -0.54
N ASP A 29 -0.89 -8.10 -1.01
CA ASP A 29 -1.68 -7.07 -0.32
C ASP A 29 -2.11 -7.53 1.09
N ILE A 30 -2.58 -8.77 1.23
CA ILE A 30 -2.93 -9.36 2.55
C ILE A 30 -1.70 -9.44 3.44
N ALA A 31 -0.55 -9.88 2.92
CA ALA A 31 0.68 -9.96 3.69
C ALA A 31 1.16 -8.58 4.15
N LYS A 32 1.10 -7.57 3.28
CA LYS A 32 1.45 -6.18 3.61
C LYS A 32 0.56 -5.61 4.73
N ARG A 33 -0.76 -5.79 4.63
CA ARG A 33 -1.68 -5.34 5.70
C ARG A 33 -1.39 -6.00 7.03
N LYS A 34 -1.14 -7.31 7.04
CA LYS A 34 -0.79 -8.04 8.27
C LYS A 34 0.55 -7.60 8.86
N ALA A 35 1.53 -7.30 8.00
CA ALA A 35 2.82 -6.80 8.44
C ALA A 35 2.70 -5.40 9.03
N LEU A 36 1.87 -4.54 8.45
CA LEU A 36 1.58 -3.21 8.98
C LEU A 36 0.85 -3.27 10.32
N ASP A 37 -0.17 -4.13 10.41
CA ASP A 37 -0.90 -4.40 11.66
C ASP A 37 0.06 -4.87 12.77
N TRP A 38 0.90 -5.86 12.45
CA TRP A 38 1.94 -6.33 13.37
C TRP A 38 2.92 -5.23 13.78
N LEU A 39 3.34 -4.37 12.84
CA LEU A 39 4.25 -3.26 13.12
C LEU A 39 3.62 -2.31 14.13
N THR A 40 2.38 -1.87 13.88
CA THR A 40 1.65 -0.98 14.79
C THR A 40 1.45 -1.58 16.18
N GLU A 41 1.24 -2.89 16.29
CA GLU A 41 1.07 -3.55 17.59
C GLU A 41 2.39 -3.79 18.35
N THR A 42 3.51 -3.94 17.65
CA THR A 42 4.75 -4.47 18.23
C THR A 42 5.82 -3.40 18.48
N VAL A 43 5.77 -2.27 17.78
CA VAL A 43 6.83 -1.25 17.87
C VAL A 43 6.46 -0.08 18.76
N GLU A 44 7.46 0.39 19.50
CA GLU A 44 7.38 1.61 20.29
C GLU A 44 8.04 2.74 19.50
N ILE A 45 7.30 3.82 19.25
CA ILE A 45 7.82 5.00 18.57
C ILE A 45 8.40 5.93 19.63
N VAL A 46 9.65 6.35 19.45
CA VAL A 46 10.34 7.26 20.39
C VAL A 46 10.87 8.50 19.66
N ASP A 47 10.94 9.62 20.37
CA ASP A 47 11.55 10.85 19.88
C ASP A 47 13.09 10.84 20.02
N GLU A 48 13.75 11.92 19.59
CA GLU A 48 15.21 12.07 19.66
C GLU A 48 15.78 12.00 21.09
N SER A 49 14.95 12.29 22.11
CA SER A 49 15.30 12.19 23.52
C SER A 49 15.05 10.79 24.12
N GLY A 50 14.42 9.89 23.35
CA GLY A 50 14.00 8.55 23.78
C GLY A 50 12.64 8.54 24.50
N ALA A 51 11.86 9.62 24.42
CA ALA A 51 10.51 9.66 24.97
C ALA A 51 9.52 9.00 24.01
N VAL A 52 8.61 8.18 24.56
CA VAL A 52 7.61 7.45 23.78
C VAL A 52 6.57 8.41 23.21
N ILE A 53 6.37 8.35 21.89
CA ILE A 53 5.34 9.07 21.17
C ILE A 53 4.19 8.09 20.87
N ALA A 54 2.96 8.51 21.19
CA ALA A 54 1.78 7.75 20.80
C ALA A 54 1.43 8.00 19.33
N PHE A 55 0.99 6.96 18.61
CA PHE A 55 0.75 7.03 17.16
C PHE A 55 -0.32 8.08 16.76
N ASP A 56 -1.32 8.30 17.62
CA ASP A 56 -2.35 9.33 17.43
C ASP A 56 -1.80 10.75 17.46
N GLN A 57 -0.66 10.99 18.12
CA GLN A 57 0.03 12.29 18.14
C GLN A 57 0.83 12.55 16.85
N LEU A 58 1.04 11.52 16.02
CA LEU A 58 1.63 11.66 14.69
C LEU A 58 0.58 11.88 13.59
N ALA A 59 -0.71 11.89 13.93
CA ALA A 59 -1.76 12.21 12.98
C ALA A 59 -1.55 13.66 12.48
N LEU A 60 -1.46 13.80 11.15
CA LEU A 60 -1.30 15.09 10.51
C LEU A 60 -2.67 15.76 10.36
N ASP A 61 -2.76 17.03 10.70
CA ASP A 61 -3.94 17.83 10.42
C ASP A 61 -3.99 18.12 8.91
N GLU A 62 -5.11 17.80 8.26
CA GLU A 62 -5.28 17.98 6.80
C GLU A 62 -5.20 19.45 6.36
N ASP A 63 -5.34 20.39 7.30
CA ASP A 63 -5.24 21.84 7.09
C ASP A 63 -3.82 22.39 7.33
N ASP A 64 -2.83 21.54 7.61
CA ASP A 64 -1.45 21.97 7.80
C ASP A 64 -0.78 22.25 6.45
N ASP A 65 -0.48 23.54 6.20
CA ASP A 65 0.16 24.04 4.98
C ASP A 65 1.47 23.30 4.63
N PHE A 66 2.17 22.72 5.61
CA PHE A 66 3.39 21.94 5.41
C PHE A 66 3.14 20.61 4.66
N ILE A 67 1.96 20.02 4.83
CA ILE A 67 1.61 18.72 4.24
C ILE A 67 1.25 18.85 2.76
N SER A 68 0.65 19.96 2.36
CA SER A 68 0.35 20.24 0.95
C SER A 68 1.62 20.19 0.09
N ASP A 69 2.74 20.75 0.59
CA ASP A 69 4.01 20.82 -0.14
C ASP A 69 4.71 19.45 -0.25
N ILE A 70 4.55 18.57 0.76
CA ILE A 70 5.14 17.22 0.76
C ILE A 70 4.40 16.28 -0.20
N ILE A 71 3.06 16.33 -0.25
CA ILE A 71 2.25 15.44 -1.11
C ILE A 71 2.45 15.77 -2.60
N GLU A 72 2.64 17.05 -2.94
CA GLU A 72 2.97 17.45 -4.31
C GLU A 72 4.35 16.94 -4.75
N SER A 73 5.29 16.75 -3.82
CA SER A 73 6.66 16.29 -4.11
C SER A 73 6.75 14.79 -4.42
N ASP A 74 6.01 13.94 -3.71
CA ASP A 74 6.04 12.47 -3.89
C ASP A 74 5.34 12.01 -5.19
N SER A 75 4.36 12.80 -5.68
CA SER A 75 3.67 12.52 -6.95
C SER A 75 4.55 12.71 -8.19
N ALA A 76 5.76 13.27 -8.05
CA ALA A 76 6.69 13.48 -9.16
C ALA A 76 7.61 12.27 -9.46
N ASP A 77 7.74 11.30 -8.55
CA ASP A 77 8.71 10.17 -8.68
C ASP A 77 8.08 8.84 -9.13
N GLY A 78 6.90 8.90 -9.75
CA GLY A 78 6.17 7.72 -10.25
C GLY A 78 6.20 7.53 -11.79
N ALA A 79 6.91 8.39 -12.53
CA ALA A 79 7.03 8.27 -13.97
C ALA A 79 8.08 7.18 -14.31
N LEU A 80 7.66 5.91 -14.32
CA LEU A 80 8.37 4.85 -15.02
C LEU A 80 8.58 5.30 -16.46
N ALA A 81 9.81 5.73 -16.75
CA ALA A 81 10.27 6.00 -18.09
C ALA A 81 9.99 4.77 -18.96
N ASP A 82 9.18 5.01 -19.98
CA ASP A 82 8.95 4.20 -21.17
C ASP A 82 10.21 3.37 -21.52
N ALA A 83 10.11 2.05 -21.40
CA ALA A 83 11.17 1.15 -21.85
C ALA A 83 11.31 1.31 -23.37
N PRO A 84 12.50 1.62 -23.92
CA PRO A 84 12.64 1.70 -25.37
C PRO A 84 12.40 0.30 -25.97
N ALA A 85 11.49 0.24 -26.94
CA ALA A 85 11.16 -0.96 -27.70
C ALA A 85 12.41 -1.62 -28.31
N PRO A 86 12.48 -2.96 -28.43
CA PRO A 86 13.57 -3.61 -29.11
C PRO A 86 13.51 -3.30 -30.61
N THR A 87 14.55 -2.67 -31.13
CA THR A 87 14.74 -2.49 -32.58
C THR A 87 15.10 -3.85 -33.19
N GLU A 88 14.18 -4.45 -33.95
CA GLU A 88 14.53 -5.48 -34.93
C GLU A 88 15.15 -4.78 -36.16
N GLU A 89 16.45 -4.97 -36.38
CA GLU A 89 17.08 -4.72 -37.68
C GLU A 89 17.16 -6.05 -38.46
N GLY A 90 16.69 -6.02 -39.71
CA GLY A 90 16.85 -7.07 -40.71
C GLY A 90 18.02 -6.80 -41.65
#